data_AF-A0A5C3ESV2-F1
#
_entry.id   AF-A0A5C3ESV2-F1
#
_cell.length_a   1.000
_cell.length_b   1.000
_cell.length_c   1.000
_cell.angle_alpha   90.00
_cell.angle_beta   90.00
_cell.angle_gamma   90.00
#
_symmetry.space_group_name_H-M   'P 1'
#
loop_
_entity.id
_entity.type
_entity.pdbx_description
1 polymer ?
#
loop_
_entity_poly.entity_id
_entity_poly.type
_entity_poly.pdbx_seq_one_letter_code
_entity_poly.pdbx_strand_id
1 'polypeptide(L)' 'MKLNKLKVRPSKDLAAAPCAAEFATMLACWASSNDLSNVGQCRESAKALQVCMASNKGRRVTSKPTVNYHLARLSKHL' A
#
# COMPACT_ATOMS: atom_id res chain seq x y z
N MET A 1 -8.88 -30.08 -17.90
CA MET A 1 -8.00 -28.90 -18.09
C MET A 1 -6.55 -29.36 -18.16
N LYS A 2 -5.83 -29.09 -19.25
CA LYS A 2 -4.37 -29.26 -19.32
C LYS A 2 -3.71 -27.91 -19.08
N LEU A 3 -2.92 -27.79 -18.02
CA LEU A 3 -2.14 -26.58 -17.73
C LEU A 3 -0.78 -26.71 -18.41
N ASN A 4 -0.49 -25.81 -19.37
CA ASN A 4 0.80 -25.82 -20.08
C ASN A 4 1.98 -25.42 -19.18
N LYS A 5 1.74 -24.58 -18.16
CA LYS A 5 2.73 -24.14 -17.18
C LYS A 5 2.06 -23.92 -15.82
N LEU A 6 2.57 -24.56 -14.77
CA LEU A 6 2.11 -24.33 -13.40
C LEU A 6 2.76 -23.05 -12.87
N LYS A 7 2.02 -21.93 -12.90
CA LYS A 7 2.48 -20.64 -12.36
C LYS A 7 1.35 -19.90 -11.67
N VAL A 8 1.70 -19.17 -10.62
CA VAL A 8 0.82 -18.20 -9.96
C VAL A 8 1.05 -16.83 -10.57
N ARG A 9 -0.05 -16.16 -10.91
CA ARG A 9 -0.01 -14.74 -11.26
C ARG A 9 0.30 -13.96 -9.97
N PRO A 10 1.40 -13.19 -9.90
CA PRO A 10 1.69 -12.40 -8.72
C PRO A 10 0.50 -11.47 -8.44
N SER A 11 0.05 -11.46 -7.19
CA SER A 11 -0.91 -10.45 -6.73
C SER A 11 -0.25 -9.09 -6.89
N LYS A 12 -1.04 -8.12 -7.36
CA LYS A 12 -0.67 -6.72 -7.17
C LYS A 12 -0.96 -6.43 -5.70
N ASP A 13 -0.04 -6.82 -4.82
CA ASP A 13 -0.13 -6.40 -3.42
C ASP A 13 -0.17 -4.87 -3.45
N LEU A 14 -1.27 -4.32 -2.94
CA LEU A 14 -1.46 -2.88 -2.90
C LEU A 14 -0.23 -2.30 -2.22
N ALA A 15 0.41 -1.34 -2.89
CA ALA A 15 1.54 -0.64 -2.33
C ALA A 15 1.12 -0.17 -0.94
N ALA A 16 1.87 -0.61 0.09
CA ALA A 16 1.56 -0.21 1.45
C ALA A 16 1.63 1.31 1.52
N ALA A 17 0.49 1.94 1.76
CA ALA A 17 0.35 3.38 1.92
C ALA A 17 0.17 3.65 3.42
N PRO A 18 1.25 3.72 4.20
CA PRO A 18 1.19 3.71 5.66
C PRO A 18 0.48 4.95 6.25
N CYS A 19 0.43 6.05 5.48
CA CYS A 19 -0.26 7.28 5.87
C CYS A 19 -1.62 7.46 5.19
N ALA A 20 -2.17 6.42 4.54
CA ALA A 20 -3.44 6.53 3.83
C ALA A 20 -4.61 6.85 4.76
N ALA A 21 -4.61 6.32 5.99
CA ALA A 21 -5.65 6.59 6.97
C ALA A 21 -5.63 8.07 7.40
N GLU A 22 -4.47 8.59 7.82
CA GLU A 22 -4.32 10.00 8.20
C GLU A 22 -4.58 10.98 7.05
N PHE A 23 -4.27 10.55 5.82
CA PHE A 23 -4.61 11.36 4.66
C PHE A 23 -6.11 11.38 4.41
N ALA A 24 -6.80 10.24 4.55
CA ALA A 24 -8.26 10.16 4.39
C ALA A 24 -9.00 11.00 5.44
N THR A 25 -8.51 11.05 6.69
CA THR A 25 -9.11 11.91 7.73
C THR A 25 -8.93 13.39 7.41
N MET A 26 -7.78 13.80 6.87
CA MET A 26 -7.56 15.17 6.41
C MET A 26 -8.50 15.53 5.24
N LEU A 27 -8.67 14.63 4.26
CA LEU A 27 -9.59 14.83 3.14
C LEU A 27 -11.06 14.93 3.60
N ALA A 28 -11.46 14.12 4.57
CA ALA A 28 -12.81 14.19 5.15
C ALA A 28 -13.04 15.55 5.84
N CYS A 29 -12.03 16.07 6.53
CA CYS A 29 -12.10 17.39 7.15
C CYS A 29 -12.22 18.52 6.13
N TRP A 30 -11.47 18.47 5.02
CA TRP A 30 -11.63 19.44 3.92
C TRP A 30 -13.04 19.39 3.34
N ALA A 31 -13.59 18.20 3.16
CA ALA A 31 -14.94 18.03 2.64
C ALA A 31 -16.02 18.61 3.57
N SER A 32 -15.81 18.58 4.90
CA SER A 32 -16.79 19.09 5.86
C SER A 32 -16.65 20.58 6.19
N SER A 33 -15.43 21.12 6.15
CA SER A 33 -15.14 22.48 6.68
C SER A 33 -14.67 23.48 5.63
N ASN A 34 -14.34 23.04 4.42
CA ASN A 34 -13.75 23.85 3.35
C ASN A 34 -12.43 24.57 3.75
N ASP A 35 -11.77 24.13 4.84
CA ASP A 35 -10.48 24.64 5.32
C ASP A 35 -9.31 23.98 4.56
N LEU A 36 -9.12 24.38 3.31
CA LEU A 36 -8.07 23.86 2.42
C LEU A 36 -6.65 24.26 2.87
N SER A 37 -6.53 25.32 3.67
CA SER A 37 -5.26 25.87 4.12
C SER A 37 -4.75 25.22 5.41
N ASN A 38 -5.54 24.34 6.04
CA ASN A 38 -5.24 23.69 7.32
C ASN A 38 -4.97 24.69 8.47
N VAL A 39 -5.56 25.88 8.42
CA VAL A 39 -5.32 26.94 9.41
C VAL A 39 -6.32 26.85 10.57
N GLY A 40 -7.51 26.33 10.30
CA GLY A 40 -8.60 26.21 11.27
C GLY A 40 -8.81 24.78 11.75
N GLN A 41 -9.97 24.22 11.41
CA GLN A 41 -10.45 22.95 11.93
C GLN A 41 -9.62 21.75 11.44
N CYS A 42 -9.00 21.84 10.26
CA CYS A 42 -8.20 20.74 9.69
C CYS A 42 -6.73 20.76 10.09
N ARG A 43 -6.32 21.66 11.00
CA ARG A 43 -4.93 21.76 11.47
C ARG A 43 -4.45 20.47 12.15
N GLU A 44 -5.31 19.83 12.94
CA GLU A 44 -4.94 18.63 13.69
C GLU A 44 -4.79 17.40 12.79
N SER A 45 -5.71 17.21 11.83
CA SER A 45 -5.62 16.14 10.84
C SER A 45 -4.41 16.33 9.91
N ALA A 46 -4.09 17.56 9.53
CA ALA A 46 -2.87 17.87 8.78
C ALA A 46 -1.59 17.57 9.58
N LYS A 47 -1.58 17.87 10.89
CA LYS A 47 -0.44 17.56 11.78
C LYS A 47 -0.24 16.04 11.91
N ALA A 48 -1.31 15.27 12.04
CA ALA A 48 -1.25 13.81 12.13
C ALA A 48 -0.63 13.20 10.86
N LEU A 49 -1.05 13.67 9.68
CA LEU A 49 -0.47 13.28 8.40
C LEU A 49 1.02 13.63 8.33
N GLN A 50 1.41 14.85 8.72
CA GLN A 50 2.80 15.29 8.72
C GLN A 50 3.68 14.39 9.60
N VAL A 51 3.21 14.02 10.79
CA VAL A 51 3.90 13.11 11.71
C VAL A 51 4.05 11.71 11.09
N CYS A 52 3.01 11.19 10.45
CA CYS A 52 3.09 9.90 9.76
C CYS A 52 4.12 9.93 8.62
N MET A 53 4.12 10.99 7.81
CA MET A 53 5.05 11.12 6.68
C MET A 53 6.50 11.31 7.14
N ALA A 54 6.72 12.02 8.26
CA ALA A 54 8.06 12.22 8.82
C ALA A 54 8.65 10.92 9.39
N SER A 55 7.81 10.05 9.96
CA SER A 55 8.23 8.78 10.56
C SER A 55 8.42 7.66 9.52
N ASN A 56 7.59 7.60 8.49
CA ASN A 56 7.66 6.56 7.45
C ASN A 56 8.64 6.91 6.33
N LYS A 57 9.94 6.75 6.60
CA LYS A 57 10.99 6.83 5.57
C LYS A 57 11.01 5.54 4.74
N GLY A 58 10.17 5.47 3.69
CA GLY A 58 10.27 4.53 2.56
C GLY A 58 10.37 3.03 2.91
N ARG A 59 9.38 2.23 2.51
CA ARG A 59 9.41 0.78 2.75
C ARG A 59 10.64 0.14 2.08
N ARG A 60 11.41 -0.65 2.84
CA ARG A 60 12.44 -1.54 2.28
C ARG A 60 11.77 -2.46 1.25
N VAL A 61 12.34 -2.53 0.05
CA VAL A 61 11.89 -3.46 -0.99
C VAL A 61 11.99 -4.88 -0.43
N THR A 62 10.84 -5.49 -0.15
CA THR A 62 10.78 -6.88 0.25
C THR A 62 11.19 -7.76 -0.93
N SER A 63 12.01 -8.78 -0.66
CA SER A 63 12.44 -9.71 -1.70
C SER A 63 11.24 -10.36 -2.38
N LYS A 64 11.33 -10.53 -3.71
CA LYS A 64 10.25 -11.14 -4.50
C LYS A 64 10.13 -12.62 -4.14
N PRO A 65 8.90 -13.15 -3.93
CA PRO A 65 8.73 -14.57 -3.62
C PRO A 65 9.12 -15.45 -4.82
N THR A 66 9.82 -16.56 -4.56
CA THR A 66 10.30 -17.53 -5.58
C THR A 66 9.29 -18.63 -5.90
N VAL A 67 8.00 -18.45 -5.57
CA VAL A 67 6.96 -19.48 -5.71
C VAL A 67 6.88 -20.06 -7.13
N ASN A 68 6.93 -19.21 -8.15
CA ASN A 68 6.88 -19.66 -9.55
C ASN A 68 8.07 -20.52 -9.97
N TYR A 69 9.25 -20.35 -9.33
CA TYR A 69 10.40 -21.21 -9.57
C TYR A 69 10.13 -22.63 -9.04
N HIS A 70 9.59 -22.74 -7.82
CA HIS A 70 9.30 -24.05 -7.22
C HIS A 70 8.15 -24.78 -7.92
N LEU A 71 7.12 -24.06 -8.35
CA LEU A 71 5.99 -24.64 -9.11
C LEU A 71 6.42 -25.18 -10.48
N ALA A 72 7.30 -24.47 -11.18
CA ALA A 72 7.85 -24.94 -12.46
C ALA A 72 8.76 -26.17 -12.29
N ARG A 73 9.39 -26.34 -11.13
CA ARG A 73 10.17 -27.55 -10.81
C ARG A 73 9.24 -28.73 -10.49
N LEU A 74 8.19 -28.49 -9.70
CA LEU A 74 7.21 -29.51 -9.33
C LEU A 74 6.43 -30.03 -10.54
N SER A 75 6.13 -29.18 -11.52
CA SER A 75 5.38 -29.56 -12.72
C SER A 75 6.09 -30.57 -13.63
N LYS A 76 7.34 -30.97 -13.32
CA LYS A 76 8.03 -32.08 -13.98
C LYS A 76 7.75 -33.44 -13.33
N HIS A 77 7.22 -33.42 -12.11
CA HIS A 77 6.92 -34.59 -11.29
C HIS A 77 5.41 -34.84 -11.15
N LEU A 78 4.59 -33.97 -11.77
CA LEU A 78 3.14 -34.06 -11.90
C LEU A 78 2.80 -34.27 -13.38
#